data_AF-A0AAW5S6E1-F1
#
_entry.id   AF-A0AAW5S6E1-F1
#
_cell.length_a   1.000
_cell.length_b   1.000
_cell.length_c   1.000
_cell.angle_alpha   90.00
_cell.angle_beta   90.00
_cell.angle_gamma   90.00
#
_symmetry.space_group_name_H-M   'P 1'
#
loop_
_entity.id
_entity.type
_entity.pdbx_description
1 polymer ?
#
loop_
_entity_poly.entity_id
_entity_poly.type
_entity_poly.pdbx_seq_one_letter_code
_entity_poly.pdbx_strand_id
1 'polypeptide(L)'
;MSAPQTIAQASGTLTLGGDLTVNRLGFGAMRLTGAGVWGPPADRDECVRVLRRAVELGVNFIDTADSYGPYVSEEIIREALHPYDGLVIATKAGLLRTGPDIWIPLGNPSYLRQECEMSLRRLGTDTIDLFQLHRIDPNFPLQDQVGELLTLKNEGKIRHIGLSEITPDQLAAAQQITEIVSVQNMYNVTARRAEPLLDAATRQGIAFIPWFPLAAGPLAAPDGPLQRIAAEHDATPSQLALAWLLKRSPVMLPIPGTSKVAHLEENVAAARITLSDEEFEALSTAGTQQTV
;
A
#
# COMPACT_ATOMS: atom_id res chain seq x y z
N MET A 1 -7.45 9.38 31.98
CA MET A 1 -7.50 10.14 30.72
C MET A 1 -6.85 9.26 29.67
N SER A 2 -7.58 8.82 28.64
CA SER A 2 -6.98 8.10 27.51
C SER A 2 -5.96 9.02 26.82
N ALA A 3 -4.83 8.48 26.40
CA ALA A 3 -3.89 9.25 25.57
C ALA A 3 -4.63 9.83 24.35
N PRO A 4 -4.29 11.05 23.90
CA PRO A 4 -4.90 11.62 22.71
C PRO A 4 -4.67 10.70 21.52
N GLN A 5 -5.74 10.43 20.76
CA GLN A 5 -5.70 9.62 19.55
C GLN A 5 -4.72 10.24 18.55
N THR A 6 -3.80 9.43 18.02
CA THR A 6 -2.86 9.87 16.97
C THR A 6 -3.62 10.16 15.67
N ILE A 7 -3.00 10.86 14.72
CA ILE A 7 -3.70 11.31 13.51
C ILE A 7 -4.18 10.12 12.69
N ALA A 8 -3.31 9.13 12.43
CA ALA A 8 -3.66 7.97 11.62
C ALA A 8 -4.74 7.08 12.27
N GLN A 9 -4.83 7.03 13.60
CA GLN A 9 -5.89 6.30 14.30
C GLN A 9 -7.30 6.81 13.95
N ALA A 10 -7.44 8.07 13.50
CA ALA A 10 -8.74 8.61 13.08
C ALA A 10 -9.30 7.93 11.82
N SER A 11 -8.45 7.26 11.02
CA SER A 11 -8.87 6.49 9.84
C SER A 11 -9.64 5.19 10.17
N GLY A 12 -9.72 4.84 11.45
CA GLY A 12 -10.18 3.54 11.92
C GLY A 12 -9.11 2.46 11.74
N THR A 13 -9.47 1.22 12.07
CA THR A 13 -8.55 0.08 12.05
C THR A 13 -9.05 -1.05 11.16
N LEU A 14 -8.11 -1.87 10.70
CA LEU A 14 -8.34 -3.09 9.94
C LEU A 14 -7.40 -4.18 10.45
N THR A 15 -7.86 -5.42 10.52
CA THR A 15 -7.04 -6.56 10.98
C THR A 15 -6.74 -7.49 9.80
N LEU A 16 -5.46 -7.63 9.47
CA LEU A 16 -4.98 -8.55 8.43
C LEU A 16 -4.81 -9.94 9.05
N GLY A 17 -5.34 -10.97 8.38
CA GLY A 17 -5.19 -12.37 8.80
C GLY A 17 -5.72 -12.70 10.21
N GLY A 18 -6.57 -11.83 10.77
CA GLY A 18 -7.17 -12.01 12.10
C GLY A 18 -6.27 -11.65 13.29
N ASP A 19 -5.01 -11.28 13.08
CA ASP A 19 -4.04 -11.06 14.17
C ASP A 19 -3.16 -9.81 14.02
N LEU A 20 -3.11 -9.18 12.84
CA LEU A 20 -2.33 -7.96 12.60
C LEU A 20 -3.24 -6.74 12.42
N THR A 21 -3.50 -6.01 13.50
CA THR A 21 -4.34 -4.80 13.46
C THR A 21 -3.53 -3.55 13.11
N VAL A 22 -3.95 -2.87 12.05
CA VAL A 22 -3.35 -1.64 11.54
C VAL A 22 -4.36 -0.49 11.51
N ASN A 23 -3.85 0.73 11.58
CA ASN A 23 -4.62 1.92 11.21
C ASN A 23 -4.80 1.92 9.68
N ARG A 24 -5.97 2.32 9.22
CA ARG A 24 -6.37 2.22 7.80
C ARG A 24 -5.64 3.20 6.88
N LEU A 25 -4.79 4.09 7.41
CA LEU A 25 -3.89 4.93 6.61
C LEU A 25 -2.45 4.49 6.86
N GLY A 26 -1.89 3.78 5.87
CA GLY A 26 -0.52 3.27 5.86
C GLY A 26 0.48 4.20 5.17
N PHE A 27 1.71 3.74 4.99
CA PHE A 27 2.76 4.45 4.26
C PHE A 27 3.36 3.59 3.15
N GLY A 28 3.43 4.14 1.93
CA GLY A 28 4.05 3.49 0.77
C GLY A 28 5.48 3.98 0.55
N ALA A 29 6.46 3.10 0.69
CA ALA A 29 7.87 3.45 0.69
C ALA A 29 8.51 3.58 -0.71
N MET A 30 7.75 3.40 -1.80
CA MET A 30 8.26 3.50 -3.17
C MET A 30 8.99 4.83 -3.45
N ARG A 31 8.57 5.93 -2.81
CA ARG A 31 9.17 7.27 -2.99
C ARG A 31 10.45 7.49 -2.18
N LEU A 32 10.89 6.54 -1.37
CA LEU A 32 12.18 6.58 -0.67
C LEU A 32 13.35 6.13 -1.57
N THR A 33 13.23 6.32 -2.87
CA THR A 33 14.16 5.83 -3.89
C THR A 33 14.49 6.94 -4.89
N GLY A 34 15.47 6.70 -5.77
CA GLY A 34 15.87 7.64 -6.81
C GLY A 34 14.90 7.72 -8.00
N ALA A 35 15.28 8.54 -8.99
CA ALA A 35 14.50 8.71 -10.21
C ALA A 35 14.27 7.36 -10.93
N GLY A 36 13.07 7.17 -11.46
CA GLY A 36 12.63 5.91 -12.07
C GLY A 36 12.46 4.74 -11.08
N VAL A 37 12.33 5.06 -9.78
CA VAL A 37 12.29 4.11 -8.65
C VAL A 37 13.54 3.23 -8.65
N TRP A 38 14.69 3.88 -8.86
CA TRP A 38 15.97 3.23 -9.04
C TRP A 38 17.08 3.97 -8.30
N GLY A 39 17.93 3.21 -7.64
CA GLY A 39 19.02 3.68 -6.81
C GLY A 39 18.55 4.37 -5.52
N PRO A 40 19.53 4.90 -4.76
CA PRO A 40 19.29 5.64 -3.53
C PRO A 40 18.51 6.94 -3.77
N PRO A 41 17.74 7.43 -2.78
CA PRO A 41 17.12 8.75 -2.84
C PRO A 41 18.19 9.85 -2.79
N ALA A 42 17.83 11.05 -3.24
CA ALA A 42 18.73 12.20 -3.19
C ALA A 42 19.10 12.63 -1.75
N ASP A 43 18.20 12.39 -0.80
CA ASP A 43 18.38 12.71 0.63
C ASP A 43 17.88 11.53 1.47
N ARG A 44 18.83 10.68 1.89
CA ARG A 44 18.54 9.48 2.69
C ARG A 44 18.10 9.86 4.11
N ASP A 45 18.72 10.87 4.71
CA ASP A 45 18.41 11.31 6.07
C ASP A 45 16.98 11.86 6.17
N GLU A 46 16.51 12.58 5.14
CA GLU A 46 15.10 12.99 5.05
C GLU A 46 14.16 11.79 4.95
N CYS A 47 14.51 10.76 4.16
CA CYS A 47 13.71 9.54 4.06
C CYS A 47 13.60 8.81 5.41
N VAL A 48 14.69 8.78 6.19
CA VAL A 48 14.67 8.25 7.57
C VAL A 48 13.76 9.09 8.47
N ARG A 49 13.83 10.44 8.39
CA ARG A 49 12.94 11.33 9.13
C ARG A 49 11.47 11.12 8.76
N VAL A 50 11.15 10.93 7.47
CA VAL A 50 9.80 10.63 6.99
C VAL A 50 9.26 9.37 7.66
N LEU A 51 10.01 8.26 7.65
CA LEU A 51 9.55 7.01 8.25
C LEU A 51 9.31 7.12 9.76
N ARG A 52 10.24 7.75 10.49
CA ARG A 52 10.08 7.97 11.93
C ARG A 52 8.85 8.84 12.22
N ARG A 53 8.69 9.90 11.44
CA ARG A 53 7.52 10.78 11.55
C ARG A 53 6.21 10.05 11.25
N ALA A 54 6.19 9.11 10.30
CA ALA A 54 5.00 8.33 9.99
C ALA A 54 4.52 7.55 11.22
N VAL A 55 5.45 6.89 11.92
CA VAL A 55 5.16 6.17 13.17
C VAL A 55 4.70 7.11 14.28
N GLU A 56 5.34 8.27 14.46
CA GLU A 56 4.90 9.29 15.42
C GLU A 56 3.46 9.78 15.17
N LEU A 57 3.05 9.87 13.90
CA LEU A 57 1.69 10.23 13.50
C LEU A 57 0.68 9.08 13.65
N GLY A 58 1.14 7.90 14.05
CA GLY A 58 0.35 6.70 14.30
C GLY A 58 0.28 5.73 13.13
N VAL A 59 1.01 5.94 12.04
CA VAL A 59 1.06 4.95 10.95
C VAL A 59 1.78 3.71 11.45
N ASN A 60 1.14 2.54 11.33
CA ASN A 60 1.72 1.27 11.75
C ASN A 60 1.70 0.19 10.67
N PHE A 61 1.37 0.55 9.42
CA PHE A 61 1.51 -0.31 8.25
C PHE A 61 2.48 0.34 7.25
N ILE A 62 3.63 -0.31 7.02
CA ILE A 62 4.68 0.15 6.12
C ILE A 62 4.78 -0.80 4.93
N ASP A 63 4.45 -0.31 3.73
CA ASP A 63 4.49 -1.08 2.49
C ASP A 63 5.75 -0.74 1.68
N THR A 64 6.52 -1.76 1.32
CA THR A 64 7.73 -1.68 0.49
C THR A 64 7.75 -2.81 -0.53
N ALA A 65 8.84 -2.97 -1.28
CA ALA A 65 9.09 -4.13 -2.16
C ALA A 65 10.59 -4.31 -2.39
N ASP A 66 11.01 -5.53 -2.73
CA ASP A 66 12.37 -5.87 -3.19
C ASP A 66 12.85 -4.94 -4.32
N SER A 67 11.93 -4.58 -5.19
CA SER A 67 12.14 -3.89 -6.47
C SER A 67 12.25 -2.37 -6.34
N TYR A 68 12.03 -1.82 -5.13
CA TYR A 68 12.14 -0.39 -4.86
C TYR A 68 13.59 0.01 -4.60
N GLY A 69 14.20 0.68 -5.57
CA GLY A 69 15.62 1.05 -5.53
C GLY A 69 16.50 0.18 -6.42
N PRO A 70 16.09 -1.03 -6.80
CA PRO A 70 15.91 -2.19 -5.92
C PRO A 70 16.63 -2.14 -4.57
N TYR A 71 16.09 -2.84 -3.58
CA TYR A 71 16.70 -3.17 -2.28
C TYR A 71 16.89 -1.99 -1.31
N VAL A 72 17.03 -0.76 -1.83
CA VAL A 72 17.25 0.47 -1.06
C VAL A 72 16.14 0.74 -0.06
N SER A 73 14.88 0.59 -0.48
CA SER A 73 13.73 0.96 0.35
C SER A 73 13.68 0.14 1.65
N GLU A 74 13.95 -1.17 1.56
CA GLU A 74 13.99 -2.07 2.73
C GLU A 74 15.14 -1.72 3.69
N GLU A 75 16.31 -1.34 3.17
CA GLU A 75 17.44 -0.91 3.98
C GLU A 75 17.16 0.39 4.75
N ILE A 76 16.51 1.36 4.10
CA ILE A 76 16.11 2.62 4.75
C ILE A 76 15.05 2.36 5.83
N ILE A 77 14.10 1.45 5.57
CA ILE A 77 13.09 1.04 6.55
C ILE A 77 13.74 0.42 7.78
N ARG A 78 14.70 -0.50 7.60
CA ARG A 78 15.45 -1.07 8.71
C ARG A 78 16.20 0.00 9.50
N GLU A 79 16.94 0.88 8.83
CA GLU A 79 17.70 1.95 9.48
C GLU A 79 16.80 2.86 10.33
N ALA A 80 15.61 3.18 9.82
CA ALA A 80 14.71 4.10 10.47
C ALA A 80 13.92 3.48 11.63
N LEU A 81 13.47 2.23 11.46
CA LEU A 81 12.37 1.66 12.24
C LEU A 81 12.68 0.32 12.93
N HIS A 82 13.88 -0.26 12.76
CA HIS A 82 14.24 -1.49 13.47
C HIS A 82 14.68 -1.21 14.93
N PRO A 83 14.24 -2.00 15.93
CA PRO A 83 13.27 -3.10 15.85
C PRO A 83 11.84 -2.59 15.60
N TYR A 84 11.05 -3.37 14.86
CA TYR A 84 9.74 -2.99 14.33
C TYR A 84 8.59 -3.06 15.37
N ASP A 85 8.79 -2.47 16.55
CA ASP A 85 7.85 -2.58 17.67
C ASP A 85 6.48 -1.96 17.33
N GLY A 86 5.45 -2.81 17.28
CA GLY A 86 4.07 -2.40 16.99
C GLY A 86 3.81 -2.01 15.54
N LEU A 87 4.70 -2.37 14.61
CA LEU A 87 4.56 -2.12 13.18
C LEU A 87 4.25 -3.42 12.43
N VAL A 88 3.56 -3.27 11.31
CA VAL A 88 3.36 -4.32 10.31
C VAL A 88 4.17 -3.94 9.08
N ILE A 89 5.18 -4.75 8.75
CA ILE A 89 6.03 -4.55 7.58
C ILE A 89 5.55 -5.45 6.43
N ALA A 90 5.06 -4.81 5.37
CA ALA A 90 4.67 -5.47 4.14
C ALA A 90 5.73 -5.29 3.06
N THR A 91 6.22 -6.37 2.48
CA THR A 91 7.10 -6.33 1.29
C THR A 91 6.58 -7.26 0.19
N LYS A 92 7.26 -7.25 -0.96
CA LYS A 92 6.83 -7.96 -2.16
C LYS A 92 8.03 -8.53 -2.92
N ALA A 93 7.76 -9.56 -3.71
CA ALA A 93 8.65 -10.07 -4.75
C ALA A 93 7.86 -10.41 -6.02
N GLY A 94 8.57 -10.57 -7.13
CA GLY A 94 7.99 -10.93 -8.43
C GLY A 94 8.14 -9.87 -9.52
N LEU A 95 8.96 -8.85 -9.29
CA LEU A 95 9.39 -7.89 -10.30
C LEU A 95 10.91 -7.84 -10.40
N LEU A 96 11.46 -8.33 -11.51
CA LEU A 96 12.85 -8.13 -11.87
C LEU A 96 13.06 -6.71 -12.38
N ARG A 97 14.16 -6.10 -11.92
CA ARG A 97 14.52 -4.71 -12.17
C ARG A 97 15.88 -4.67 -12.87
N THR A 98 15.89 -4.32 -14.16
CA THR A 98 17.12 -4.27 -14.99
C THR A 98 17.57 -2.86 -15.34
N GLY A 99 16.79 -1.84 -14.96
CA GLY A 99 17.14 -0.43 -15.05
C GLY A 99 16.03 0.47 -14.51
N PRO A 100 16.26 1.81 -14.48
CA PRO A 100 15.24 2.78 -14.10
C PRO A 100 13.97 2.60 -14.94
N ASP A 101 12.80 2.61 -14.29
CA ASP A 101 11.49 2.42 -14.92
C ASP A 101 11.27 1.11 -15.68
N ILE A 102 12.19 0.14 -15.61
CA ILE A 102 12.04 -1.18 -16.24
C ILE A 102 11.51 -2.18 -15.21
N TRP A 103 10.26 -2.59 -15.35
CA TRP A 103 9.57 -3.52 -14.44
C TRP A 103 9.18 -4.79 -15.19
N ILE A 104 9.89 -5.90 -14.94
CA ILE A 104 9.67 -7.17 -15.63
C ILE A 104 9.04 -8.16 -14.63
N PRO A 105 7.80 -8.64 -14.84
CA PRO A 105 7.25 -9.73 -14.05
C PRO A 105 8.17 -10.95 -14.09
N LEU A 106 8.47 -11.51 -12.92
CA LEU A 106 9.26 -12.72 -12.79
C LEU A 106 8.68 -13.59 -11.67
N GLY A 107 7.75 -14.46 -12.04
CA GLY A 107 7.04 -15.36 -11.14
C GLY A 107 7.71 -16.71 -10.99
N ASN A 108 9.02 -16.81 -11.23
CA ASN A 108 9.75 -18.05 -11.01
C ASN A 108 9.79 -18.36 -9.50
N PRO A 109 9.32 -19.53 -9.02
CA PRO A 109 9.34 -19.88 -7.60
C PRO A 109 10.71 -19.71 -6.93
N SER A 110 11.80 -20.09 -7.60
CA SER A 110 13.15 -19.92 -7.05
C SER A 110 13.54 -18.45 -6.88
N TYR A 111 13.08 -17.57 -7.77
CA TYR A 111 13.28 -16.12 -7.64
C TYR A 111 12.46 -15.55 -6.48
N LEU A 112 11.18 -15.95 -6.35
CA LEU A 112 10.31 -15.52 -5.26
C LEU A 112 10.90 -15.90 -3.89
N ARG A 113 11.41 -17.13 -3.76
CA ARG A 113 12.14 -17.57 -2.56
C ARG A 113 13.39 -16.74 -2.31
N GLN A 114 14.24 -16.57 -3.33
CA GLN A 114 15.47 -15.80 -3.21
C GLN A 114 15.17 -14.38 -2.69
N GLU A 115 14.18 -13.70 -3.25
CA GLU A 115 13.86 -12.34 -2.83
C GLU A 115 13.22 -12.29 -1.44
N CYS A 116 12.44 -13.29 -1.03
CA CYS A 116 11.98 -13.41 0.36
C CYS A 116 13.16 -13.50 1.36
N GLU A 117 14.11 -14.40 1.12
CA GLU A 117 15.30 -14.57 1.96
C GLU A 117 16.16 -13.29 2.00
N MET A 118 16.26 -12.61 0.87
CA MET A 118 17.02 -11.38 0.79
C MET A 118 16.31 -10.21 1.47
N SER A 119 14.98 -10.12 1.38
CA SER A 119 14.18 -9.15 2.10
C SER A 119 14.26 -9.35 3.61
N LEU A 120 14.19 -10.60 4.11
CA LEU A 120 14.42 -10.93 5.52
C LEU A 120 15.77 -10.38 6.00
N ARG A 121 16.83 -10.60 5.23
CA ARG A 121 18.18 -10.09 5.54
C ARG A 121 18.24 -8.55 5.53
N ARG A 122 17.66 -7.90 4.51
CA ARG A 122 17.70 -6.43 4.35
C ARG A 122 16.90 -5.73 5.44
N LEU A 123 15.70 -6.23 5.76
CA LEU A 123 14.86 -5.76 6.86
C LEU A 123 15.42 -6.15 8.24
N GLY A 124 16.23 -7.21 8.31
CA GLY A 124 16.84 -7.65 9.56
C GLY A 124 15.83 -8.33 10.48
N THR A 125 14.89 -9.10 9.92
CA THR A 125 13.89 -9.88 10.65
C THR A 125 13.92 -11.33 10.21
N ASP A 126 13.49 -12.24 11.08
CA ASP A 126 13.37 -13.68 10.78
C ASP A 126 12.01 -14.05 10.17
N THR A 127 11.02 -13.16 10.31
CA THR A 127 9.67 -13.30 9.74
C THR A 127 9.18 -11.96 9.18
N ILE A 128 8.67 -11.96 7.95
CA ILE A 128 7.97 -10.82 7.33
C ILE A 128 6.48 -10.91 7.66
N ASP A 129 5.86 -9.80 8.09
CA ASP A 129 4.44 -9.80 8.49
C ASP A 129 3.49 -10.05 7.30
N LEU A 130 3.71 -9.35 6.19
CA LEU A 130 2.94 -9.52 4.96
C LEU A 130 3.88 -9.59 3.76
N PHE A 131 3.86 -10.71 3.04
CA PHE A 131 4.62 -10.86 1.81
C PHE A 131 3.66 -11.00 0.63
N GLN A 132 3.79 -10.11 -0.35
CA GLN A 132 2.87 -10.04 -1.48
C GLN A 132 3.54 -10.54 -2.77
N LEU A 133 2.82 -11.32 -3.56
CA LEU A 133 3.22 -11.54 -4.96
C LEU A 133 2.97 -10.25 -5.74
N HIS A 134 4.03 -9.60 -6.17
CA HIS A 134 3.99 -8.26 -6.75
C HIS A 134 3.29 -8.25 -8.10
N ARG A 135 3.49 -9.29 -8.93
CA ARG A 135 2.74 -9.53 -10.17
C ARG A 135 2.60 -11.02 -10.38
N ILE A 136 1.44 -11.47 -10.84
CA ILE A 136 1.31 -12.82 -11.40
C ILE A 136 1.99 -12.82 -12.77
N ASP A 137 3.05 -13.61 -12.91
CA ASP A 137 3.73 -13.79 -14.19
C ASP A 137 3.00 -14.87 -15.00
N PRO A 138 2.52 -14.58 -16.22
CA PRO A 138 1.83 -15.56 -17.05
C PRO A 138 2.73 -16.69 -17.56
N ASN A 139 4.05 -16.56 -17.47
CA ASN A 139 5.00 -17.60 -17.89
C ASN A 139 5.16 -18.72 -16.85
N PHE A 140 4.63 -18.54 -15.64
CA PHE A 140 4.65 -19.54 -14.58
C PHE A 140 3.22 -19.84 -14.11
N PRO A 141 2.87 -21.10 -13.80
CA PRO A 141 1.56 -21.40 -13.22
C PRO A 141 1.29 -20.61 -11.94
N LEU A 142 0.05 -20.16 -11.75
CA LEU A 142 -0.36 -19.46 -10.53
C LEU A 142 -0.15 -20.35 -9.29
N GLN A 143 -0.42 -21.65 -9.44
CA GLN A 143 -0.28 -22.65 -8.39
C GLN A 143 1.16 -22.73 -7.87
N ASP A 144 2.14 -22.64 -8.77
CA ASP A 144 3.56 -22.72 -8.40
C ASP A 144 4.00 -21.42 -7.72
N GLN A 145 3.55 -20.26 -8.23
CA GLN A 145 3.85 -18.95 -7.66
C GLN A 145 3.29 -18.79 -6.23
N VAL A 146 1.99 -19.03 -6.05
CA VAL A 146 1.32 -18.92 -4.74
C VAL A 146 1.73 -20.08 -3.82
N GLY A 147 1.97 -21.27 -4.39
CA GLY A 147 2.46 -22.43 -3.65
C GLY A 147 3.84 -22.21 -3.03
N GLU A 148 4.72 -21.47 -3.70
CA GLU A 148 6.01 -21.08 -3.11
C GLU A 148 5.82 -20.14 -1.92
N LEU A 149 4.93 -19.15 -2.02
CA LEU A 149 4.60 -18.27 -0.90
C LEU A 149 4.00 -19.06 0.27
N LEU A 150 3.12 -20.02 0.01
CA LEU A 150 2.60 -20.93 1.04
C LEU A 150 3.72 -21.75 1.70
N THR A 151 4.70 -22.22 0.92
CA THR A 151 5.85 -22.94 1.45
C THR A 151 6.67 -22.05 2.38
N LEU A 152 6.97 -20.81 1.99
CA LEU A 152 7.62 -19.82 2.84
C LEU A 152 6.83 -19.50 4.12
N LYS A 153 5.49 -19.47 4.04
CA LYS A 153 4.61 -19.30 5.21
C LYS A 153 4.73 -20.48 6.17
N ASN A 154 4.69 -21.71 5.65
CA ASN A 154 4.84 -22.93 6.44
C ASN A 154 6.22 -23.06 7.11
N GLU A 155 7.26 -22.48 6.49
CA GLU A 155 8.61 -22.38 7.07
C GLU A 155 8.74 -21.27 8.12
N GLY A 156 7.70 -20.45 8.34
CA GLY A 156 7.71 -19.33 9.29
C GLY A 156 8.45 -18.08 8.80
N LYS A 157 8.84 -18.03 7.53
CA LYS A 157 9.56 -16.89 6.92
C LYS A 157 8.64 -15.71 6.64
N ILE A 158 7.38 -15.99 6.35
CA ILE A 158 6.34 -14.98 6.17
C ILE A 158 5.13 -15.35 7.02
N ARG A 159 4.44 -14.35 7.58
CA ARG A 159 3.24 -14.59 8.41
C ARG A 159 1.99 -14.64 7.54
N HIS A 160 1.83 -13.68 6.64
CA HIS A 160 0.67 -13.59 5.74
C HIS A 160 1.03 -13.38 4.28
N ILE A 161 0.09 -13.74 3.41
CA ILE A 161 0.21 -13.69 1.96
C ILE A 161 -0.78 -12.67 1.40
N GLY A 162 -0.30 -11.83 0.50
CA GLY A 162 -1.13 -10.93 -0.32
C GLY A 162 -0.78 -11.02 -1.80
N LEU A 163 -1.59 -10.38 -2.63
CA LEU A 163 -1.43 -10.39 -4.09
C LEU A 163 -1.57 -8.97 -4.66
N SER A 164 -0.87 -8.65 -5.74
CA SER A 164 -0.95 -7.33 -6.37
C SER A 164 -1.24 -7.41 -7.88
N GLU A 165 -2.04 -6.45 -8.36
CA GLU A 165 -2.51 -6.35 -9.74
C GLU A 165 -3.19 -7.63 -10.25
N ILE A 166 -4.22 -8.05 -9.53
CA ILE A 166 -4.99 -9.25 -9.85
C ILE A 166 -6.45 -8.96 -10.21
N THR A 167 -7.13 -9.94 -10.79
CA THR A 167 -8.58 -9.95 -10.98
C THR A 167 -9.30 -10.72 -9.86
N PRO A 168 -10.64 -10.57 -9.72
CA PRO A 168 -11.42 -11.41 -8.81
C PRO A 168 -11.26 -12.91 -9.07
N ASP A 169 -11.14 -13.32 -10.33
CA ASP A 169 -10.96 -14.73 -10.69
C ASP A 169 -9.59 -15.25 -10.24
N GLN A 170 -8.54 -14.44 -10.36
CA GLN A 170 -7.21 -14.77 -9.86
C GLN A 170 -7.19 -14.83 -8.32
N LEU A 171 -7.92 -13.94 -7.64
CA LEU A 171 -8.10 -14.01 -6.18
C LEU A 171 -8.75 -15.35 -5.79
N ALA A 172 -9.88 -15.69 -6.41
CA ALA A 172 -10.60 -16.94 -6.13
C ALA A 172 -9.73 -18.19 -6.41
N ALA A 173 -8.94 -18.16 -7.48
CA ALA A 173 -8.01 -19.24 -7.82
C ALA A 173 -6.88 -19.38 -6.80
N ALA A 174 -6.29 -18.27 -6.36
CA ALA A 174 -5.25 -18.30 -5.32
C ALA A 174 -5.79 -18.78 -3.96
N GLN A 175 -7.05 -18.44 -3.65
CA GLN A 175 -7.72 -18.89 -2.43
C GLN A 175 -8.01 -20.40 -2.39
N GLN A 176 -7.95 -21.10 -3.53
CA GLN A 176 -7.98 -22.57 -3.53
C GLN A 176 -6.67 -23.18 -3.01
N ILE A 177 -5.59 -22.38 -2.91
CA ILE A 177 -4.27 -22.83 -2.48
C ILE A 177 -4.02 -22.43 -1.03
N THR A 178 -4.26 -21.16 -0.69
CA THR A 178 -4.01 -20.63 0.65
C THR A 178 -4.85 -19.39 0.95
N GLU A 179 -4.89 -18.99 2.22
CA GLU A 179 -5.52 -17.75 2.65
C GLU A 179 -4.77 -16.53 2.10
N ILE A 180 -5.53 -15.60 1.49
CA ILE A 180 -5.03 -14.32 0.99
C ILE A 180 -5.63 -13.22 1.86
N VAL A 181 -4.78 -12.47 2.59
CA VAL A 181 -5.24 -11.48 3.57
C VAL A 181 -5.27 -10.05 3.02
N SER A 182 -4.58 -9.81 1.91
CA SER A 182 -4.58 -8.51 1.24
C SER A 182 -4.53 -8.62 -0.29
N VAL A 183 -5.10 -7.62 -0.95
CA VAL A 183 -4.94 -7.37 -2.39
C VAL A 183 -4.48 -5.92 -2.61
N GLN A 184 -3.59 -5.70 -3.57
CA GLN A 184 -3.04 -4.38 -3.86
C GLN A 184 -3.13 -4.03 -5.35
N ASN A 185 -4.06 -3.14 -5.71
CA ASN A 185 -4.34 -2.77 -7.10
C ASN A 185 -4.42 -1.25 -7.30
N MET A 186 -4.26 -0.79 -8.54
CA MET A 186 -4.48 0.61 -8.89
C MET A 186 -5.93 0.98 -8.59
N TYR A 187 -6.12 1.96 -7.71
CA TYR A 187 -7.45 2.45 -7.38
C TYR A 187 -7.38 3.87 -6.80
N ASN A 188 -8.19 4.76 -7.36
CA ASN A 188 -8.39 6.12 -6.87
C ASN A 188 -9.72 6.66 -7.42
N VAL A 189 -10.02 7.93 -7.16
CA VAL A 189 -11.29 8.57 -7.54
C VAL A 189 -11.58 8.40 -9.04
N THR A 190 -10.58 8.45 -9.92
CA THR A 190 -10.75 8.32 -11.38
C THR A 190 -10.44 6.91 -11.91
N ALA A 191 -9.48 6.21 -11.32
CA ALA A 191 -9.08 4.87 -11.73
C ALA A 191 -9.88 3.80 -10.96
N ARG A 192 -11.09 3.47 -11.45
CA ARG A 192 -12.00 2.53 -10.77
C ARG A 192 -12.10 1.14 -11.42
N ARG A 193 -11.12 0.73 -12.23
CA ARG A 193 -11.13 -0.61 -12.88
C ARG A 193 -11.12 -1.77 -11.87
N ALA A 194 -10.52 -1.57 -10.69
CA ALA A 194 -10.47 -2.57 -9.63
C ALA A 194 -11.73 -2.61 -8.74
N GLU A 195 -12.81 -1.87 -9.08
CA GLU A 195 -14.07 -1.88 -8.32
C GLU A 195 -14.60 -3.30 -8.01
N PRO A 196 -14.65 -4.24 -8.99
CA PRO A 196 -15.15 -5.59 -8.70
C PRO A 196 -14.27 -6.36 -7.71
N LEU A 197 -12.96 -6.12 -7.74
CA LEU A 197 -12.02 -6.72 -6.79
C LEU A 197 -12.20 -6.11 -5.40
N LEU A 198 -12.36 -4.79 -5.31
CA LEU A 198 -12.64 -4.10 -4.04
C LEU A 198 -13.94 -4.60 -3.41
N ASP A 199 -15.00 -4.78 -4.18
CA ASP A 199 -16.26 -5.32 -3.68
C ASP A 199 -16.11 -6.76 -3.21
N ALA A 200 -15.35 -7.58 -3.94
CA ALA A 200 -15.02 -8.95 -3.53
C ALA A 200 -14.19 -9.00 -2.24
N ALA A 201 -13.20 -8.12 -2.10
CA ALA A 201 -12.38 -7.99 -0.90
C ALA A 201 -13.21 -7.52 0.31
N THR A 202 -14.10 -6.54 0.09
CA THR A 202 -14.99 -6.00 1.12
C THR A 202 -15.92 -7.06 1.68
N ARG A 203 -16.54 -7.89 0.82
CA ARG A 203 -17.42 -8.99 1.26
C ARG A 203 -16.69 -10.04 2.09
N GLN A 204 -15.38 -10.20 1.90
CA GLN A 204 -14.57 -11.22 2.54
C GLN A 204 -13.75 -10.70 3.72
N GLY A 205 -13.72 -9.39 3.96
CA GLY A 205 -12.85 -8.78 4.97
C GLY A 205 -11.37 -8.75 4.60
N ILE A 206 -11.03 -8.88 3.31
CA ILE A 206 -9.65 -8.86 2.80
C ILE A 206 -9.20 -7.42 2.66
N ALA A 207 -8.01 -7.07 3.15
CA ALA A 207 -7.47 -5.72 3.03
C ALA A 207 -7.28 -5.33 1.56
N PHE A 208 -7.83 -4.19 1.16
CA PHE A 208 -7.62 -3.62 -0.16
C PHE A 208 -6.66 -2.43 -0.05
N ILE A 209 -5.48 -2.57 -0.64
CA ILE A 209 -4.40 -1.58 -0.60
C ILE A 209 -4.38 -0.84 -1.95
N PRO A 210 -4.91 0.38 -2.08
CA PRO A 210 -4.87 1.13 -3.33
C PRO A 210 -3.48 1.71 -3.55
N TRP A 211 -2.84 1.40 -4.68
CA TRP A 211 -1.66 2.17 -5.12
C TRP A 211 -2.05 3.25 -6.13
N PHE A 212 -1.20 4.28 -6.21
CA PHE A 212 -1.51 5.56 -6.86
C PHE A 212 -2.77 6.26 -6.30
N PRO A 213 -2.90 6.39 -4.97
CA PRO A 213 -4.14 6.85 -4.33
C PRO A 213 -4.44 8.35 -4.56
N LEU A 214 -3.41 9.15 -4.83
CA LEU A 214 -3.51 10.61 -4.97
C LEU A 214 -3.80 11.08 -6.40
N ALA A 215 -3.95 10.17 -7.36
CA ALA A 215 -4.15 10.57 -8.75
C ALA A 215 -5.47 11.32 -8.91
N ALA A 216 -5.36 12.62 -9.14
CA ALA A 216 -6.51 13.51 -9.14
C ALA A 216 -6.69 14.27 -10.46
N GLY A 217 -5.74 14.20 -11.39
CA GLY A 217 -5.89 14.69 -12.77
C GLY A 217 -6.64 16.04 -12.88
N PRO A 218 -7.61 16.17 -13.81
CA PRO A 218 -8.46 17.36 -13.91
C PRO A 218 -9.42 17.58 -12.72
N LEU A 219 -9.68 16.58 -11.85
CA LEU A 219 -10.51 16.76 -10.66
C LEU A 219 -9.86 17.67 -9.61
N ALA A 220 -8.53 17.67 -9.52
CA ALA A 220 -7.75 18.55 -8.65
C ALA A 220 -7.32 19.86 -9.32
N ALA A 221 -7.84 20.18 -10.50
CA ALA A 221 -7.66 21.50 -11.10
C ALA A 221 -8.27 22.60 -10.20
N PRO A 222 -7.88 23.89 -10.33
CA PRO A 222 -8.33 24.98 -9.47
C PRO A 222 -9.86 25.09 -9.30
N ASP A 223 -10.64 24.77 -10.34
CA ASP A 223 -12.11 24.78 -10.31
C ASP A 223 -12.73 23.37 -10.26
N GLY A 224 -11.87 22.35 -10.12
CA GLY A 224 -12.26 20.96 -10.09
C GLY A 224 -13.04 20.60 -8.82
N PRO A 225 -13.88 19.56 -8.86
CA PRO A 225 -14.71 19.15 -7.74
C PRO A 225 -13.91 18.77 -6.48
N LEU A 226 -12.71 18.19 -6.62
CA LEU A 226 -11.86 17.93 -5.44
C LEU A 226 -11.38 19.23 -4.80
N GLN A 227 -11.00 20.24 -5.60
CA GLN A 227 -10.53 21.51 -5.06
C GLN A 227 -11.63 22.28 -4.33
N ARG A 228 -12.85 22.33 -4.91
CA ARG A 228 -13.97 23.03 -4.30
C ARG A 228 -14.38 22.43 -2.96
N ILE A 229 -14.59 21.11 -2.93
CA ILE A 229 -14.98 20.42 -1.69
C ILE A 229 -13.82 20.46 -0.67
N ALA A 230 -12.56 20.38 -1.11
CA ALA A 230 -11.43 20.40 -0.17
C ALA A 230 -11.34 21.74 0.57
N ALA A 231 -11.68 22.85 -0.10
CA ALA A 231 -11.73 24.17 0.53
C ALA A 231 -12.79 24.27 1.64
N GLU A 232 -13.90 23.53 1.53
CA GLU A 232 -14.95 23.47 2.57
C GLU A 232 -14.48 22.74 3.84
N HIS A 233 -13.42 21.94 3.73
CA HIS A 233 -12.80 21.19 4.83
C HIS A 233 -11.45 21.78 5.30
N ASP A 234 -11.07 22.97 4.83
CA ASP A 234 -9.74 23.55 5.04
C ASP A 234 -8.60 22.57 4.66
N ALA A 235 -8.82 21.78 3.61
CA ALA A 235 -7.98 20.66 3.21
C ALA A 235 -7.42 20.80 1.79
N THR A 236 -6.48 19.94 1.41
CA THR A 236 -5.95 19.84 0.05
C THR A 236 -6.73 18.81 -0.78
N PRO A 237 -6.73 18.91 -2.13
CA PRO A 237 -7.33 17.88 -3.00
C PRO A 237 -6.79 16.48 -2.73
N SER A 238 -5.51 16.35 -2.39
CA SER A 238 -4.87 15.08 -2.06
C SER A 238 -5.42 14.49 -0.76
N GLN A 239 -5.64 15.32 0.26
CA GLN A 239 -6.28 14.87 1.49
C GLN A 239 -7.72 14.41 1.25
N LEU A 240 -8.47 15.14 0.44
CA LEU A 240 -9.85 14.80 0.12
C LEU A 240 -9.93 13.48 -0.69
N ALA A 241 -9.00 13.24 -1.61
CA ALA A 241 -8.90 11.97 -2.34
C ALA A 241 -8.62 10.78 -1.40
N LEU A 242 -7.75 10.96 -0.39
CA LEU A 242 -7.50 9.94 0.63
C LEU A 242 -8.73 9.72 1.52
N ALA A 243 -9.44 10.78 1.93
CA ALA A 243 -10.67 10.67 2.70
C ALA A 243 -11.77 9.93 1.91
N TRP A 244 -11.86 10.17 0.60
CA TRP A 244 -12.76 9.44 -0.29
C TRP A 244 -12.45 7.93 -0.31
N LEU A 245 -11.17 7.57 -0.43
CA LEU A 245 -10.75 6.16 -0.36
C LEU A 245 -11.12 5.52 0.98
N LEU A 246 -10.82 6.19 2.09
CA LEU A 246 -11.15 5.69 3.44
C LEU A 246 -12.66 5.53 3.64
N LYS A 247 -13.49 6.40 3.03
CA LYS A 247 -14.94 6.28 3.08
C LYS A 247 -15.47 5.15 2.18
N ARG A 248 -14.84 4.89 1.03
CA ARG A 248 -15.34 3.94 0.02
C ARG A 248 -15.55 2.52 0.55
N SER A 249 -14.70 2.01 1.42
CA SER A 249 -14.83 0.64 1.94
C SER A 249 -14.12 0.46 3.28
N PRO A 250 -14.70 -0.27 4.25
CA PRO A 250 -14.06 -0.54 5.55
C PRO A 250 -12.74 -1.32 5.44
N VAL A 251 -12.51 -2.04 4.34
CA VAL A 251 -11.26 -2.78 4.12
C VAL A 251 -10.20 -1.97 3.35
N MET A 252 -10.49 -0.71 3.01
CA MET A 252 -9.53 0.17 2.33
C MET A 252 -8.35 0.53 3.26
N LEU A 253 -7.13 0.36 2.76
CA LEU A 253 -5.87 0.66 3.44
C LEU A 253 -4.93 1.49 2.52
N PRO A 254 -5.18 2.80 2.28
CA PRO A 254 -4.33 3.60 1.41
C PRO A 254 -2.91 3.77 1.96
N ILE A 255 -1.93 3.79 1.05
CA ILE A 255 -0.50 3.90 1.36
C ILE A 255 0.16 5.06 0.59
N PRO A 256 -0.26 6.33 0.81
CA PRO A 256 0.37 7.46 0.14
C PRO A 256 1.87 7.50 0.45
N GLY A 257 2.69 7.61 -0.59
CA GLY A 257 4.15 7.64 -0.49
C GLY A 257 4.72 9.03 -0.76
N THR A 258 5.74 9.42 -0.02
CA THR A 258 6.47 10.68 -0.19
C THR A 258 7.90 10.58 0.34
N SER A 259 8.77 11.50 -0.07
CA SER A 259 10.14 11.67 0.43
C SER A 259 10.33 12.95 1.23
N LYS A 260 9.24 13.59 1.66
CA LYS A 260 9.26 14.85 2.43
C LYS A 260 8.33 14.78 3.63
N VAL A 261 8.83 15.20 4.79
CA VAL A 261 8.06 15.21 6.06
C VAL A 261 6.79 16.05 5.93
N ALA A 262 6.86 17.24 5.33
CA ALA A 262 5.70 18.12 5.18
C ALA A 262 4.55 17.46 4.39
N HIS A 263 4.87 16.79 3.28
CA HIS A 263 3.87 16.05 2.49
C HIS A 263 3.32 14.84 3.25
N LEU A 264 4.13 14.19 4.10
CA LEU A 264 3.66 13.08 4.92
C LEU A 264 2.62 13.59 5.93
N GLU A 265 2.92 14.69 6.63
CA GLU A 265 1.99 15.30 7.59
C GLU A 265 0.68 15.71 6.92
N GLU A 266 0.75 16.31 5.73
CA GLU A 266 -0.43 16.63 4.92
C GLU A 266 -1.24 15.36 4.62
N ASN A 267 -0.60 14.32 4.06
CA ASN A 267 -1.27 13.06 3.71
C ASN A 267 -1.94 12.40 4.92
N VAL A 268 -1.24 12.32 6.06
CA VAL A 268 -1.77 11.64 7.25
C VAL A 268 -2.93 12.41 7.88
N ALA A 269 -2.94 13.75 7.79
CA ALA A 269 -4.04 14.57 8.26
C ALA A 269 -5.39 14.28 7.56
N ALA A 270 -5.37 13.68 6.36
CA ALA A 270 -6.57 13.21 5.68
C ALA A 270 -7.42 12.23 6.52
N ALA A 271 -6.79 11.48 7.45
CA ALA A 271 -7.49 10.57 8.35
C ALA A 271 -8.54 11.25 9.23
N ARG A 272 -8.49 12.58 9.40
CA ARG A 272 -9.43 13.35 10.22
C ARG A 272 -10.59 13.94 9.41
N ILE A 273 -10.55 13.85 8.08
CA ILE A 273 -11.59 14.39 7.22
C ILE A 273 -12.73 13.39 7.15
N THR A 274 -13.94 13.84 7.47
CA THR A 274 -15.17 13.05 7.34
C THR A 274 -16.00 13.62 6.22
N LEU A 275 -16.06 12.91 5.10
CA LEU A 275 -16.94 13.26 3.99
C LEU A 275 -18.40 12.95 4.34
N SER A 276 -19.31 13.86 3.99
CA SER A 276 -20.75 13.59 3.93
C SER A 276 -21.06 12.60 2.81
N ASP A 277 -22.26 12.00 2.82
CA ASP A 277 -22.68 11.08 1.74
C ASP A 277 -22.82 11.82 0.42
N GLU A 278 -23.30 13.07 0.46
CA GLU A 278 -23.42 13.94 -0.72
C GLU A 278 -22.05 14.26 -1.34
N GLU A 279 -21.06 14.64 -0.52
CA GLU A 279 -19.70 14.93 -1.00
C GLU A 279 -19.06 13.68 -1.61
N PHE A 280 -19.23 12.53 -0.95
CA PHE A 280 -18.70 11.25 -1.44
C PHE A 280 -19.30 10.88 -2.80
N GLU A 281 -20.62 11.01 -2.96
CA GLU A 281 -21.30 10.70 -4.22
C GLU A 281 -20.95 11.71 -5.32
N ALA A 282 -20.82 12.99 -4.98
CA ALA A 282 -20.38 14.02 -5.92
C ALA A 282 -18.97 13.73 -6.48
N LEU A 283 -18.02 13.38 -5.61
CA LEU A 283 -16.66 12.98 -6.00
C LEU A 283 -16.66 11.68 -6.81
N SER A 284 -17.43 10.68 -6.37
CA SER A 284 -17.58 9.40 -7.06
C SER A 284 -18.10 9.56 -8.49
N THR A 285 -19.12 10.42 -8.65
CA THR A 285 -19.72 10.72 -9.96
C THR A 285 -18.75 11.50 -10.85
N ALA A 286 -18.07 12.50 -10.31
CA ALA A 286 -17.08 13.25 -11.08
C ALA A 286 -15.90 12.37 -11.52
N GLY A 287 -15.47 11.43 -10.68
CA GLY A 287 -14.41 10.49 -10.98
C GLY A 287 -14.69 9.57 -12.17
N THR A 288 -15.89 9.02 -12.26
CA THR A 288 -16.27 8.11 -13.37
C THR A 288 -16.47 8.84 -14.70
N GLN A 289 -16.79 10.13 -14.67
CA GLN A 289 -16.96 10.95 -15.88
C GLN A 289 -15.63 11.36 -16.53
N GLN A 290 -14.51 11.27 -15.80
CA GLN A 290 -13.17 11.62 -16.31
C GLN A 290 -12.34 10.41 -16.77
N THR A 291 -12.95 9.22 -16.81
CA THR A 291 -12.28 8.02 -17.33
C THR A 291 -12.09 8.15 -18.84
N VAL A 292 -10.86 8.46 -19.27
CA VAL A 292 -10.42 8.36 -20.68
C VAL A 292 -9.91 6.93 -20.94
#